data_AF-X1KVG1-F1
#
_entry.id   AF-X1KVG1-F1
#
_cell.length_a   1.000
_cell.length_b   1.000
_cell.length_c   1.000
_cell.angle_alpha   90.00
_cell.angle_beta   90.00
_cell.angle_gamma   90.00
#
_symmetry.space_group_name_H-M   'P 1'
#
loop_
_entity.id
_entity.type
_entity.pdbx_description
1 polymer ?
#
loop_
_entity_poly.entity_id
_entity_poly.type
_entity_poly.pdbx_seq_one_letter_code
_entity_poly.pdbx_strand_id
1 'polypeptide(L)'
;AKKLGLPVDSICIEKPTVKTGRDKEHNKGAPVIGGNVMFRGRAVEKLVEGLPKKPWKEFTECPEEDLKDPKRIHLDSYGNVHVCQGLSMGNMWEIPLSKLVKNYDADLHPICGPLLKGGPALLAKEYNIKHDDEYVDACHFCYLIRLALLDEFPKYLAPRQVYGIE
;
A
#
# COMPACT_ATOMS: atom_id res chain seq x y z
N ALA A 1 -22.56 18.25 5.14
CA ALA A 1 -22.14 19.56 4.60
C ALA A 1 -23.30 20.28 3.91
N LYS A 2 -23.77 19.85 2.73
CA LYS A 2 -24.86 20.52 1.98
C LYS A 2 -26.17 20.68 2.77
N LYS A 3 -26.60 19.61 3.48
CA LYS A 3 -27.78 19.64 4.38
C LYS A 3 -27.63 20.56 5.60
N LEU A 4 -26.41 20.99 5.91
CA LEU A 4 -26.07 21.88 7.03
C LEU A 4 -25.80 23.32 6.56
N GLY A 5 -26.08 23.65 5.29
CA GLY A 5 -25.81 24.98 4.73
C GLY A 5 -24.33 25.33 4.56
N LEU A 6 -23.44 24.34 4.72
CA LEU A 6 -22.00 24.54 4.53
C LEU A 6 -21.65 24.54 3.04
N PRO A 7 -20.73 25.42 2.57
CA PRO A 7 -20.23 25.39 1.20
C PRO A 7 -19.72 24.00 0.82
N VAL A 8 -20.07 23.55 -0.37
CA VAL A 8 -19.64 22.26 -0.91
C VAL A 8 -19.19 22.48 -2.34
N ASP A 9 -17.92 22.20 -2.60
CA ASP A 9 -17.33 22.15 -3.93
C ASP A 9 -16.75 20.75 -4.17
N SER A 10 -16.67 20.36 -5.44
CA SER A 10 -16.01 19.13 -5.87
C SER A 10 -14.69 19.46 -6.55
N ILE A 11 -13.59 18.97 -6.00
CA ILE A 11 -12.30 18.98 -6.69
C ILE A 11 -12.28 17.77 -7.61
N CYS A 12 -12.30 18.01 -8.92
CA CYS A 12 -12.23 16.96 -9.94
C CYS A 12 -10.88 17.01 -10.64
N ILE A 13 -10.34 15.84 -10.99
CA ILE A 13 -9.17 15.71 -11.87
C ILE A 13 -9.63 15.12 -13.20
N GLU A 14 -8.99 15.55 -14.30
CA GLU A 14 -9.23 14.97 -15.63
C GLU A 14 -8.81 13.49 -15.66
N LYS A 15 -9.37 12.72 -16.61
CA LYS A 15 -8.97 11.32 -16.81
C LYS A 15 -7.45 11.25 -17.02
N PRO A 16 -6.74 10.30 -16.38
CA PRO A 16 -5.30 10.18 -16.54
C PRO A 16 -4.96 9.93 -18.01
N THR A 17 -3.99 10.67 -18.54
CA THR A 17 -3.44 10.46 -19.88
C THR A 17 -2.08 9.79 -19.76
N VAL A 18 -1.84 8.75 -20.56
CA VAL A 18 -0.55 8.06 -20.57
C VAL A 18 0.49 8.95 -21.24
N LYS A 19 1.49 9.39 -20.48
CA LYS A 19 2.68 10.06 -21.04
C LYS A 19 3.87 9.11 -20.88
N THR A 20 4.48 8.73 -22.00
CA THR A 20 5.71 7.93 -22.00
C THR A 20 6.89 8.85 -21.74
N GLY A 21 7.40 8.86 -20.51
CA GLY A 21 8.60 9.59 -20.10
C GLY A 21 9.12 9.02 -18.78
N ARG A 22 10.45 8.96 -18.60
CA ARG A 22 11.04 8.60 -17.30
C ARG A 22 10.83 9.79 -16.35
N ASP A 23 9.93 9.65 -15.39
CA ASP A 23 9.93 10.53 -14.24
C ASP A 23 11.30 10.45 -13.54
N LYS A 24 11.72 11.57 -12.93
CA LYS A 24 12.97 11.64 -12.16
C LYS A 24 12.96 10.55 -11.08
N GLU A 25 14.11 9.92 -10.85
CA GLU A 25 14.28 8.97 -9.75
C GLU A 25 13.76 9.59 -8.44
N HIS A 26 12.78 8.93 -7.83
CA HIS A 26 12.25 9.27 -6.52
C HIS A 26 12.84 8.30 -5.49
N ASN A 27 13.34 8.83 -4.38
CA ASN A 27 13.93 8.00 -3.33
C ASN A 27 12.82 7.31 -2.54
N LYS A 28 12.92 5.97 -2.39
CA LYS A 28 11.96 5.17 -1.60
C LYS A 28 11.76 5.78 -0.21
N GLY A 29 10.51 5.85 0.23
CA GLY A 29 10.14 6.44 1.53
C GLY A 29 10.16 7.98 1.59
N ALA A 30 10.63 8.70 0.56
CA ALA A 30 10.54 10.17 0.51
C ALA A 30 9.11 10.63 0.15
N PRO A 31 8.65 11.82 0.59
CA PRO A 31 7.33 12.33 0.20
C PRO A 31 7.16 12.38 -1.32
N VAL A 32 5.98 12.03 -1.82
CA VAL A 32 5.68 12.07 -3.26
C VAL A 32 5.23 13.48 -3.63
N ILE A 33 5.98 14.15 -4.52
CA ILE A 33 5.72 15.51 -4.99
C ILE A 33 5.56 15.47 -6.52
N GLY A 34 4.34 15.21 -6.99
CA GLY A 34 4.04 15.00 -8.42
C GLY A 34 4.48 13.62 -8.94
N GLY A 35 4.37 13.40 -10.25
CA GLY A 35 4.75 12.15 -10.94
C GLY A 35 3.58 11.24 -11.30
N ASN A 36 3.89 10.00 -11.69
CA ASN A 36 2.93 8.95 -12.04
C ASN A 36 1.84 8.72 -10.97
N VAL A 37 0.66 8.31 -11.43
CA VAL A 37 -0.43 7.87 -10.54
C VAL A 37 -0.04 6.57 -9.87
N MET A 38 -0.07 6.54 -8.54
CA MET A 38 0.15 5.32 -7.76
C MET A 38 -1.19 4.63 -7.47
N PHE A 39 -1.37 3.38 -7.91
CA PHE A 39 -2.61 2.64 -7.69
C PHE A 39 -2.61 1.95 -6.32
N ARG A 40 -2.62 2.77 -5.26
CA ARG A 40 -2.59 2.30 -3.87
C ARG A 40 -4.00 2.11 -3.30
N GLY A 41 -4.20 1.03 -2.56
CA GLY A 41 -5.46 0.81 -1.83
C GLY A 41 -6.66 0.73 -2.78
N ARG A 42 -7.80 1.28 -2.35
CA ARG A 42 -9.07 1.31 -3.11
C ARG A 42 -9.00 1.98 -4.48
N ALA A 43 -7.93 2.72 -4.79
CA ALA A 43 -7.70 3.22 -6.15
C ALA A 43 -7.68 2.08 -7.19
N VAL A 44 -7.23 0.88 -6.79
CA VAL A 44 -7.19 -0.27 -7.69
C VAL A 44 -8.58 -0.67 -8.19
N GLU A 45 -9.64 -0.43 -7.41
CA GLU A 45 -10.99 -0.88 -7.74
C GLU A 45 -11.66 -0.01 -8.81
N LYS A 46 -11.21 1.24 -8.94
CA LYS A 46 -11.92 2.27 -9.73
C LYS A 46 -11.07 2.90 -10.82
N LEU A 47 -9.74 2.87 -10.69
CA LEU A 47 -8.85 3.68 -11.53
C LEU A 47 -7.94 2.85 -12.44
N VAL A 48 -8.06 1.53 -12.45
CA VAL A 48 -7.18 0.63 -13.25
C VAL A 48 -7.71 0.32 -14.65
N GLU A 49 -8.98 0.62 -14.93
CA GLU A 49 -9.60 0.31 -16.21
C GLU A 49 -8.92 1.07 -17.37
N GLY A 50 -8.57 0.35 -18.43
CA GLY A 50 -7.94 0.93 -19.63
C GLY A 50 -6.44 1.22 -19.49
N LEU A 51 -5.81 0.90 -18.35
CA LEU A 51 -4.38 1.09 -18.14
C LEU A 51 -3.55 -0.09 -18.62
N PRO A 52 -2.31 0.15 -19.07
CA PRO A 52 -1.39 -0.93 -19.42
C PRO A 52 -1.09 -1.80 -18.20
N LYS A 53 -1.00 -3.10 -18.42
CA LYS A 53 -0.66 -4.08 -17.38
C LYS A 53 0.67 -4.77 -17.70
N LYS A 54 1.29 -5.34 -16.68
CA LYS A 54 2.52 -6.13 -16.75
C LYS A 54 2.34 -7.47 -16.03
N PRO A 55 3.10 -8.51 -16.44
CA PRO A 55 3.10 -9.80 -15.75
C PRO A 55 3.43 -9.68 -14.27
N TRP A 56 2.67 -10.37 -13.42
CA TRP A 56 2.85 -10.30 -11.96
C TRP A 56 4.26 -10.69 -11.49
N LYS A 57 4.93 -11.57 -12.25
CA LYS A 57 6.29 -12.08 -11.95
C LYS A 57 7.35 -10.98 -11.98
N GLU A 58 7.08 -9.84 -12.61
CA GLU A 58 7.97 -8.70 -12.66
C GLU A 58 7.94 -7.86 -11.36
N PHE A 59 6.92 -8.03 -10.51
CA PHE A 59 6.79 -7.26 -9.27
C PHE A 59 7.61 -7.90 -8.14
N THR A 60 8.93 -7.84 -8.28
CA THR A 60 9.91 -8.49 -7.38
C THR A 60 10.42 -7.60 -6.25
N GLU A 61 9.94 -6.36 -6.14
CA GLU A 61 10.26 -5.45 -5.05
C GLU A 61 9.11 -4.46 -4.78
N CYS A 62 9.16 -3.77 -3.64
CA CYS A 62 8.36 -2.56 -3.43
C CYS A 62 9.13 -1.36 -4.03
N PRO A 63 8.59 -0.66 -5.04
CA PRO A 63 9.28 0.50 -5.62
C PRO A 63 9.13 1.76 -4.75
N GLU A 64 8.24 1.74 -3.76
CA GLU A 64 7.75 2.95 -3.09
C GLU A 64 8.27 3.16 -1.66
N GLU A 65 8.29 2.09 -0.87
CA GLU A 65 8.59 2.15 0.55
C GLU A 65 9.89 1.37 0.82
N ASP A 66 10.77 1.96 1.63
CA ASP A 66 11.83 1.21 2.28
C ASP A 66 11.24 0.55 3.53
N LEU A 67 10.82 -0.71 3.40
CA LEU A 67 10.18 -1.43 4.49
C LEU A 67 11.16 -1.82 5.60
N LYS A 68 12.47 -1.82 5.33
CA LYS A 68 13.51 -2.22 6.29
C LYS A 68 13.94 -1.05 7.16
N ASP A 69 14.09 0.13 6.56
CA ASP A 69 14.45 1.38 7.24
C ASP A 69 13.48 2.51 6.87
N PRO A 70 12.21 2.41 7.32
CA PRO A 70 11.18 3.37 6.92
C PRO A 70 11.47 4.78 7.45
N LYS A 71 11.51 5.76 6.55
CA LYS A 71 11.72 7.19 6.89
C LYS A 71 10.45 7.92 7.30
N ARG A 72 9.30 7.31 7.07
CA ARG A 72 7.97 7.79 7.47
C ARG A 72 7.12 6.61 7.90
N ILE A 73 6.07 6.92 8.66
CA ILE A 73 5.03 5.97 9.05
C ILE A 73 3.68 6.66 8.88
N HIS A 74 2.62 5.87 8.70
CA HIS A 74 1.25 6.33 8.77
C HIS A 74 0.68 6.01 10.16
N LEU A 75 -0.14 6.93 10.67
CA LEU A 75 -0.92 6.74 11.88
C LEU A 75 -2.39 6.89 11.52
N ASP A 76 -3.24 6.05 12.10
CA ASP A 76 -4.69 6.18 11.96
C ASP A 76 -5.38 6.56 13.28
N SER A 77 -6.69 6.84 13.19
CA SER A 77 -7.52 7.21 14.34
C SER A 77 -7.82 6.04 15.29
N TYR A 78 -7.41 4.82 14.96
CA TYR A 78 -7.57 3.61 15.78
C TYR A 78 -6.27 3.24 16.49
N GLY A 79 -5.22 4.04 16.34
CA GLY A 79 -3.91 3.80 16.94
C GLY A 79 -3.00 2.89 16.11
N ASN A 80 -3.41 2.40 14.94
CA ASN A 80 -2.52 1.58 14.13
C ASN A 80 -1.37 2.42 13.59
N VAL A 81 -0.18 1.83 13.60
CA VAL A 81 1.04 2.41 13.07
C VAL A 81 1.45 1.58 11.87
N HIS A 82 1.70 2.21 10.73
CA HIS A 82 1.89 1.49 9.48
C HIS A 82 3.15 1.93 8.76
N VAL A 83 3.88 0.98 8.19
CA VAL A 83 5.03 1.25 7.32
C VAL A 83 4.64 1.53 5.87
N CYS A 84 3.44 1.09 5.48
CA CYS A 84 2.76 1.42 4.24
C CYS A 84 1.26 1.36 4.54
N GLN A 85 0.40 2.06 3.79
CA GLN A 85 -1.05 2.02 4.02
C GLN A 85 -1.56 0.56 4.06
N GLY A 86 -2.06 0.13 5.22
CA GLY A 86 -2.56 -1.23 5.47
C GLY A 86 -1.54 -2.23 6.03
N LEU A 87 -0.24 -1.92 6.04
CA LEU A 87 0.83 -2.76 6.62
C LEU A 87 1.21 -2.25 8.01
N SER A 88 0.62 -2.87 9.04
CA SER A 88 0.72 -2.44 10.43
C SER A 88 1.95 -3.00 11.13
N MET A 89 2.76 -2.14 11.76
CA MET A 89 3.80 -2.56 12.71
C MET A 89 3.24 -2.84 14.11
N GLY A 90 2.00 -2.42 14.39
CA GLY A 90 1.35 -2.56 15.69
C GLY A 90 0.44 -1.38 16.01
N ASN A 91 -0.03 -1.31 17.26
CA ASN A 91 -0.97 -0.28 17.72
C ASN A 91 -0.34 0.59 18.84
N MET A 92 -0.28 1.90 18.63
CA MET A 92 0.36 2.85 19.55
C MET A 92 -0.39 3.07 20.86
N TRP A 93 -1.67 2.67 20.94
CA TRP A 93 -2.44 2.70 22.18
C TRP A 93 -2.16 1.49 23.06
N GLU A 94 -1.69 0.39 22.48
CA GLU A 94 -1.28 -0.81 23.21
C GLU A 94 0.22 -0.76 23.58
N ILE A 95 1.07 -0.36 22.63
CA ILE A 95 2.52 -0.28 22.78
C ILE A 95 2.96 1.14 22.44
N PRO A 96 3.71 1.85 23.31
CA PRO A 96 4.17 3.20 23.00
C PRO A 96 4.86 3.30 21.63
N LEU A 97 4.50 4.33 20.84
CA LEU A 97 5.01 4.51 19.47
C LEU A 97 6.53 4.39 19.37
N SER A 98 7.26 4.96 20.31
CA SER A 98 8.73 4.88 20.36
C SER A 98 9.25 3.44 20.49
N LYS A 99 8.53 2.58 21.21
CA LYS A 99 8.86 1.15 21.33
C LYS A 99 8.49 0.38 20.07
N LEU A 100 7.35 0.68 19.43
CA LEU A 100 6.99 0.09 18.15
C LEU A 100 8.06 0.36 17.09
N VAL A 101 8.44 1.62 16.91
CA VAL A 101 9.46 2.02 15.92
C VAL A 101 10.82 1.40 16.26
N LYS A 102 11.23 1.42 17.53
CA LYS A 102 12.52 0.87 17.95
C LYS A 102 12.63 -0.64 17.76
N ASN A 103 11.53 -1.36 17.97
CA ASN A 103 11.50 -2.82 17.95
C ASN A 103 10.95 -3.38 16.64
N TYR A 104 10.62 -2.53 15.66
CA TYR A 104 10.14 -2.97 14.37
C TYR A 104 11.25 -3.72 13.63
N ASP A 105 10.95 -4.96 13.26
CA ASP A 105 11.81 -5.80 12.44
C ASP A 105 11.01 -6.28 11.23
N ALA A 106 11.36 -5.73 10.07
CA ALA A 106 10.69 -6.03 8.81
C ALA A 106 10.97 -7.46 8.33
N ASP A 107 12.14 -8.02 8.64
CA ASP A 107 12.55 -9.36 8.23
C ASP A 107 11.72 -10.44 8.97
N LEU A 108 11.30 -10.16 10.21
CA LEU A 108 10.42 -11.02 11.02
C LEU A 108 8.92 -10.79 10.81
N HIS A 109 8.54 -9.69 10.17
CA HIS A 109 7.14 -9.36 9.93
C HIS A 109 6.55 -10.27 8.83
N PRO A 110 5.45 -11.01 9.08
CA PRO A 110 4.98 -12.07 8.18
C PRO A 110 4.60 -11.59 6.78
N ILE A 111 4.28 -10.30 6.64
CA ILE A 111 3.99 -9.69 5.33
C ILE A 111 5.17 -8.88 4.79
N CYS A 112 5.97 -8.21 5.63
CA CYS A 112 7.02 -7.32 5.13
C CYS A 112 8.29 -8.11 4.77
N GLY A 113 8.57 -9.20 5.47
CA GLY A 113 9.71 -10.07 5.18
C GLY A 113 9.67 -10.63 3.75
N PRO A 114 8.56 -11.24 3.30
CA PRO A 114 8.43 -11.71 1.92
C PRO A 114 8.49 -10.55 0.91
N LEU A 115 7.84 -9.41 1.21
CA LEU A 115 7.88 -8.22 0.36
C LEU A 115 9.31 -7.67 0.20
N LEU A 116 10.14 -7.71 1.25
CA LEU A 116 11.54 -7.29 1.21
C LEU A 116 12.40 -8.24 0.38
N LYS A 117 12.15 -9.55 0.49
CA LYS A 117 12.97 -10.59 -0.17
C LYS A 117 12.68 -10.71 -1.67
N GLY A 118 11.45 -10.46 -2.10
CA GLY A 118 11.06 -10.67 -3.49
C GLY A 118 9.74 -10.01 -3.89
N GLY A 119 9.34 -8.96 -3.18
CA GLY A 119 8.20 -8.13 -3.53
C GLY A 119 6.86 -8.86 -3.49
N PRO A 120 5.83 -8.25 -4.10
CA PRO A 120 4.49 -8.84 -4.18
C PRO A 120 4.48 -10.23 -4.83
N ALA A 121 5.35 -10.48 -5.80
CA ALA A 121 5.47 -11.79 -6.44
C ALA A 121 5.90 -12.89 -5.47
N LEU A 122 6.83 -12.62 -4.55
CA LEU A 122 7.22 -13.59 -3.54
C LEU A 122 6.12 -13.76 -2.48
N LEU A 123 5.52 -12.66 -2.01
CA LEU A 123 4.42 -12.73 -1.04
C LEU A 123 3.26 -13.61 -1.55
N ALA A 124 2.87 -13.43 -2.81
CA ALA A 124 1.81 -14.25 -3.44
C ALA A 124 2.16 -15.74 -3.48
N LYS A 125 3.42 -16.07 -3.80
CA LYS A 125 3.91 -17.45 -3.86
C LYS A 125 3.98 -18.10 -2.48
N GLU A 126 4.53 -17.39 -1.49
CA GLU A 126 4.71 -17.93 -0.13
C GLU A 126 3.38 -18.30 0.52
N TYR A 127 2.35 -17.49 0.32
CA TYR A 127 1.01 -17.76 0.85
C TYR A 127 0.06 -18.44 -0.15
N ASN A 128 0.57 -18.88 -1.30
CA ASN A 128 -0.20 -19.58 -2.34
C ASN A 128 -1.53 -18.88 -2.70
N ILE A 129 -1.48 -17.56 -2.86
CA ILE A 129 -2.66 -16.74 -3.10
C ILE A 129 -3.12 -16.89 -4.54
N LYS A 130 -4.43 -17.12 -4.75
CA LYS A 130 -5.02 -17.12 -6.09
C LYS A 130 -5.08 -15.69 -6.61
N HIS A 131 -4.55 -15.48 -7.81
CA HIS A 131 -4.45 -14.16 -8.43
C HIS A 131 -4.44 -14.27 -9.96
N ASP A 132 -4.61 -13.15 -10.65
CA ASP A 132 -4.56 -13.03 -12.11
C ASP A 132 -3.10 -12.94 -12.61
N ASP A 133 -2.91 -12.99 -13.92
CA ASP A 133 -1.57 -12.98 -14.52
C ASP A 133 -0.94 -11.60 -14.66
N GLU A 134 -1.74 -10.52 -14.68
CA GLU A 134 -1.25 -9.18 -15.00
C GLU A 134 -1.89 -8.06 -14.15
N TYR A 135 -1.08 -7.08 -13.78
CA TYR A 135 -1.48 -5.92 -12.98
C TYR A 135 -0.88 -4.62 -13.52
N VAL A 136 -1.48 -3.50 -13.16
CA VAL A 136 -1.03 -2.16 -13.59
C VAL A 136 0.36 -1.83 -13.01
N ASP A 137 0.56 -2.10 -11.72
CA ASP A 137 1.82 -1.87 -11.02
C ASP A 137 1.98 -2.81 -9.81
N ALA A 138 3.14 -2.71 -9.15
CA ALA A 138 3.44 -3.50 -7.95
C ALA A 138 2.50 -3.16 -6.78
N CYS A 139 2.07 -1.91 -6.63
CA CYS A 139 1.18 -1.49 -5.56
C CYS A 139 -0.22 -2.10 -5.70
N HIS A 140 -0.74 -2.18 -6.93
CA HIS A 140 -1.99 -2.81 -7.28
C HIS A 140 -1.94 -4.29 -6.90
N PHE A 141 -0.92 -5.01 -7.38
CA PHE A 141 -0.80 -6.43 -7.05
C PHE A 141 -0.62 -6.65 -5.54
N CYS A 142 0.27 -5.89 -4.90
CA CYS A 142 0.51 -5.94 -3.45
C CYS A 142 -0.77 -5.71 -2.63
N TYR A 143 -1.61 -4.77 -3.05
CA TYR A 143 -2.88 -4.51 -2.38
C TYR A 143 -3.82 -5.73 -2.45
N LEU A 144 -3.99 -6.34 -3.63
CA LEU A 144 -4.89 -7.47 -3.79
C LEU A 144 -4.42 -8.72 -3.03
N ILE A 145 -3.12 -8.98 -3.01
CA ILE A 145 -2.54 -10.07 -2.21
C ILE A 145 -2.78 -9.83 -0.72
N ARG A 146 -2.54 -8.62 -0.23
CA ARG A 146 -2.82 -8.28 1.17
C ARG A 146 -4.31 -8.34 1.50
N LEU A 147 -5.19 -7.94 0.57
CA LEU A 147 -6.63 -8.05 0.76
C LEU A 147 -7.05 -9.52 0.96
N ALA A 148 -6.50 -10.44 0.17
CA ALA A 148 -6.76 -11.87 0.30
C ALA A 148 -6.23 -12.47 1.63
N LEU A 149 -5.18 -11.87 2.18
CA LEU A 149 -4.53 -12.29 3.44
C LEU A 149 -5.13 -11.65 4.70
N LEU A 150 -6.11 -10.75 4.55
CA LEU A 150 -6.57 -9.86 5.62
C LEU A 150 -7.08 -10.61 6.85
N ASP A 151 -7.85 -11.69 6.64
CA ASP A 151 -8.46 -12.46 7.73
C ASP A 151 -7.44 -13.39 8.42
N GLU A 152 -6.38 -13.78 7.72
CA GLU A 152 -5.30 -14.60 8.28
C GLU A 152 -4.32 -13.76 9.11
N PHE A 153 -4.06 -12.52 8.69
CA PHE A 153 -3.10 -11.61 9.34
C PHE A 153 -3.73 -10.30 9.85
N PRO A 154 -4.84 -10.31 10.62
CA PRO A 154 -5.59 -9.11 10.96
C PRO A 154 -4.83 -8.10 11.84
N LYS A 155 -3.77 -8.55 12.54
CA LYS A 155 -2.90 -7.67 13.34
C LYS A 155 -1.86 -6.92 12.50
N TYR A 156 -1.46 -7.50 11.38
CA TYR A 156 -0.43 -6.98 10.47
C TYR A 156 -1.03 -6.29 9.25
N LEU A 157 -2.29 -6.62 8.93
CA LEU A 157 -3.09 -6.07 7.85
C LEU A 157 -4.27 -5.32 8.45
N ALA A 158 -4.06 -4.03 8.72
CA ALA A 158 -5.00 -3.21 9.46
C ALA A 158 -4.94 -1.75 9.02
N PRO A 159 -6.02 -0.98 9.28
CA PRO A 159 -7.33 -1.46 9.69
C PRO A 159 -8.11 -1.93 8.46
N ARG A 160 -9.23 -2.65 8.63
CA ARG A 160 -10.01 -3.19 7.50
C ARG A 160 -10.52 -2.10 6.54
N GLN A 161 -10.71 -0.88 7.03
CA GLN A 161 -11.23 0.24 6.26
C GLN A 161 -10.28 0.69 5.13
N VAL A 162 -8.96 0.56 5.30
CA VAL A 162 -8.01 0.88 4.21
C VAL A 162 -8.05 -0.15 3.08
N TYR A 163 -8.66 -1.30 3.36
CA TYR A 163 -8.97 -2.36 2.42
C TYR A 163 -10.39 -2.28 1.85
N GLY A 164 -11.18 -1.26 2.23
CA GLY A 164 -12.55 -1.09 1.75
C GLY A 164 -13.58 -1.96 2.47
N ILE A 165 -13.24 -2.50 3.64
CA ILE A 165 -14.12 -3.35 4.44
C ILE A 165 -14.46 -2.63 5.75
N GLU A 166 -15.75 -2.55 6.07
CA GLU A 166 -16.31 -1.97 7.31
C GLU A 166 -16.51 -3.03 8.39
#